data_AF-A0A4U6TVA9-F1
#
_entry.id   AF-A0A4U6TVA9-F1
#
_cell.length_a   1.000
_cell.length_b   1.000
_cell.length_c   1.000
_cell.angle_alpha   90.00
_cell.angle_beta   90.00
_cell.angle_gamma   90.00
#
_symmetry.space_group_name_H-M   'P 1'
#
loop_
_entity.id
_entity.type
_entity.pdbx_description
1 polymer ?
#
loop_
_entity_poly.entity_id
_entity_poly.type
_entity_poly.pdbx_seq_one_letter_code
_entity_poly.pdbx_strand_id
1 'polypeptide(L)'
;MGVPVPMKVLFETPSGFALFVFDGGLVNDENPLEIIWPTFVNSITAGPAIWLVEFQKVENKSTTGIDERVIQMIKRWYVGETLLVGKPEHKAAIEKELEIPCRCDEAAMEVMWGVENLLHILVPKGGRP
;
A
#
# COMPACT_ATOMS: atom_id res chain seq x y z
N MET A 1 -7.03 24.72 -0.21
CA MET A 1 -6.72 23.33 0.21
C MET A 1 -6.73 22.50 -1.06
N GLY A 2 -5.58 21.98 -1.48
CA GLY A 2 -5.50 21.14 -2.68
C GLY A 2 -6.32 19.87 -2.47
N VAL A 3 -6.87 19.30 -3.54
CA VAL A 3 -7.51 17.99 -3.47
C VAL A 3 -6.43 16.98 -3.05
N PRO A 4 -6.63 16.16 -1.99
CA PRO A 4 -5.66 15.15 -1.62
C PRO A 4 -5.41 14.24 -2.82
N VAL A 5 -4.16 14.13 -3.25
CA VAL A 5 -3.81 13.25 -4.37
C VAL A 5 -3.86 11.82 -3.83
N PRO A 6 -4.72 10.94 -4.38
CA PRO A 6 -4.79 9.57 -3.93
C PRO A 6 -3.45 8.88 -4.17
N MET A 7 -2.86 8.31 -3.12
CA MET A 7 -1.64 7.52 -3.21
C MET A 7 -1.96 6.04 -3.36
N LYS A 8 -0.99 5.26 -3.83
CA LYS A 8 -1.07 3.80 -3.80
C LYS A 8 -0.23 3.25 -2.65
N VAL A 9 -0.72 2.18 -2.03
CA VAL A 9 0.00 1.43 -0.99
C VAL A 9 0.18 0.01 -1.49
N LEU A 10 1.43 -0.44 -1.62
CA LEU A 10 1.75 -1.83 -1.87
C LEU A 10 2.06 -2.53 -0.54
N PHE A 11 1.22 -3.50 -0.19
CA PHE A 11 1.34 -4.28 1.04
C PHE A 11 1.58 -5.75 0.71
N GLU A 12 2.59 -6.35 1.34
CA GLU A 12 2.87 -7.78 1.19
C GLU A 12 2.08 -8.58 2.23
N THR A 13 1.33 -9.57 1.78
CA THR A 13 0.62 -10.51 2.65
C THR A 13 1.35 -11.87 2.68
N PRO A 14 0.99 -12.78 3.62
CA PRO A 14 1.52 -14.13 3.60
C PRO A 14 1.30 -14.87 2.27
N SER A 15 0.21 -14.57 1.56
CA SER A 15 -0.21 -15.26 0.34
C SER A 15 0.05 -14.48 -0.96
N GLY A 16 0.57 -13.26 -0.90
CA GLY A 16 0.75 -12.43 -2.09
C GLY A 16 0.94 -10.96 -1.77
N PHE A 17 0.39 -10.09 -2.62
CA PHE A 17 0.47 -8.64 -2.50
C PHE A 17 -0.90 -8.00 -2.70
N ALA A 18 -1.20 -7.00 -1.88
CA ALA A 18 -2.38 -6.16 -1.98
C ALA A 18 -1.97 -4.75 -2.40
N LEU A 19 -2.70 -4.17 -3.35
CA LEU A 19 -2.57 -2.77 -3.72
C LEU A 19 -3.81 -2.02 -3.24
N PHE A 20 -3.60 -0.96 -2.47
CA PHE A 20 -4.68 -0.09 -1.98
C PHE A 20 -4.61 1.29 -2.61
N VAL A 21 -5.76 1.96 -2.68
CA VAL A 21 -5.79 3.43 -2.74
C VAL A 21 -5.78 3.93 -1.31
N PHE A 22 -5.04 5.01 -1.08
CA PHE A 22 -4.89 5.63 0.22
C PHE A 22 -5.01 7.16 0.10
N ASP A 23 -5.61 7.79 1.11
CA ASP A 23 -5.62 9.24 1.24
C ASP A 23 -4.21 9.77 1.55
N GLY A 24 -3.51 10.21 0.51
CA GLY A 24 -2.16 10.77 0.62
C GLY A 24 -2.07 12.01 1.50
N GLY A 25 -3.19 12.67 1.81
CA GLY A 25 -3.22 13.78 2.77
C GLY A 25 -2.72 13.36 4.15
N LEU A 26 -2.99 12.12 4.56
CA LEU A 26 -2.64 11.63 5.91
C LEU A 26 -1.13 11.47 6.13
N VAL A 27 -0.37 11.11 5.09
CA VAL A 27 1.10 10.98 5.18
C VAL A 27 1.83 12.28 4.89
N ASN A 28 1.12 13.28 4.37
CA ASN A 28 1.64 14.61 4.03
C ASN A 28 1.22 15.69 5.05
N ASP A 29 0.51 15.30 6.09
CA ASP A 29 0.17 16.18 7.21
C ASP A 29 1.42 16.59 8.02
N GLU A 30 1.30 17.64 8.82
CA GLU A 30 2.35 18.10 9.72
C GLU A 30 2.68 17.06 10.80
N ASN A 31 1.68 16.31 11.28
CA ASN A 31 1.82 15.30 12.32
C ASN A 31 1.20 13.95 11.88
N PRO A 32 1.79 13.28 10.88
CA PRO A 32 1.17 12.14 10.20
C PRO A 32 0.87 10.98 11.16
N LEU A 33 1.73 10.72 12.15
CA LEU A 33 1.53 9.62 13.10
C LEU A 33 0.30 9.82 14.00
N GLU A 34 0.02 11.06 14.41
CA GLU A 34 -1.12 11.38 15.27
C GLU A 34 -2.47 11.19 14.55
N ILE A 35 -2.49 11.32 13.22
CA ILE A 35 -3.71 11.18 12.41
C ILE A 35 -3.86 9.82 11.75
N ILE A 36 -2.76 9.13 11.41
CA ILE A 36 -2.80 7.80 10.79
C ILE A 36 -3.23 6.75 11.82
N TRP A 37 -2.63 6.75 13.01
CA TRP A 37 -2.99 5.79 14.08
C TRP A 37 -4.51 5.69 14.33
N PRO A 38 -5.25 6.79 14.61
CA PRO A 38 -6.69 6.71 14.87
C PRO A 38 -7.51 6.27 13.65
N THR A 39 -6.98 6.47 12.43
CA THR A 39 -7.65 6.05 11.19
C THR A 39 -7.80 4.53 11.12
N PHE A 40 -6.81 3.78 11.60
CA PHE A 40 -6.77 2.31 11.50
C PHE A 40 -7.30 1.57 12.75
N VAL A 41 -8.03 2.26 13.63
CA VAL A 41 -8.63 1.64 14.84
C VAL A 41 -9.76 0.67 14.47
N ASN A 42 -10.56 0.96 13.44
CA ASN A 42 -11.63 0.07 12.97
C ASN A 42 -11.99 0.34 11.50
N SER A 43 -12.88 -0.47 10.94
CA SER A 43 -13.29 -0.39 9.53
C SER A 43 -14.06 0.88 9.16
N ILE A 44 -14.77 1.49 10.10
CA ILE A 44 -15.56 2.70 9.85
C ILE A 44 -14.63 3.89 9.63
N THR A 45 -13.58 4.00 10.45
CA THR A 45 -12.58 5.06 10.33
C THR A 45 -11.62 4.82 9.16
N ALA A 46 -11.28 3.56 8.88
CA ALA A 46 -10.37 3.22 7.79
C ALA A 46 -11.03 3.32 6.40
N GLY A 47 -12.32 2.98 6.28
CA GLY A 47 -13.01 2.88 4.98
C GLY A 47 -12.91 4.14 4.08
N PRO A 48 -13.04 5.36 4.62
CA PRO A 48 -12.83 6.58 3.84
C PRO A 48 -11.38 6.83 3.42
N ALA A 49 -10.42 6.32 4.19
CA ALA A 49 -8.99 6.59 4.02
C ALA A 49 -8.27 5.54 3.16
N ILE A 50 -8.76 4.30 3.12
CA ILE A 50 -8.10 3.21 2.42
C ILE A 50 -9.09 2.17 1.89
N TRP A 51 -8.87 1.72 0.65
CA TRP A 51 -9.62 0.61 0.07
C TRP A 51 -8.80 -0.23 -0.90
N LEU A 52 -9.11 -1.52 -0.95
CA LEU A 52 -8.42 -2.49 -1.81
C LEU A 52 -8.74 -2.22 -3.28
N VAL A 53 -7.70 -2.19 -4.11
CA VAL A 53 -7.80 -2.07 -5.57
C VAL A 53 -7.71 -3.44 -6.21
N GLU A 54 -6.61 -4.15 -5.91
CA GLU A 54 -6.33 -5.44 -6.49
C GLU A 54 -5.51 -6.26 -5.49
N PHE A 55 -5.77 -7.57 -5.45
CA PHE A 55 -4.98 -8.53 -4.69
C PHE A 55 -4.40 -9.56 -5.64
N GLN A 56 -3.09 -9.73 -5.60
CA GLN A 56 -2.37 -10.72 -6.39
C GLN A 56 -1.81 -11.81 -5.49
N LYS A 57 -2.31 -13.03 -5.68
CA LYS A 57 -1.78 -14.21 -5.00
C LYS A 57 -0.45 -14.63 -5.65
N VAL A 58 0.59 -14.80 -4.84
CA VAL A 58 1.93 -15.21 -5.28
C VAL A 58 2.34 -16.43 -4.46
N GLU A 59 2.34 -17.60 -5.09
CA GLU A 59 2.59 -18.88 -4.41
C GLU A 59 4.08 -19.19 -4.21
N ASN A 60 4.94 -18.61 -5.06
CA ASN A 60 6.39 -18.75 -4.98
C ASN A 60 7.02 -17.35 -5.03
N LYS A 61 7.30 -16.77 -3.85
CA LYS A 61 8.02 -15.51 -3.76
C LYS A 61 9.44 -15.73 -4.29
N SER A 62 9.78 -15.11 -5.41
CA SER A 62 11.14 -15.16 -5.96
C SER A 62 12.13 -14.67 -4.92
N THR A 63 13.28 -15.33 -4.81
CA THR A 63 14.37 -14.92 -3.91
C THR A 63 15.06 -13.63 -4.37
N THR A 64 14.77 -13.18 -5.60
CA THR A 64 15.39 -12.02 -6.25
C THR A 64 14.34 -11.24 -7.04
N GLY A 65 13.83 -10.14 -6.48
CA GLY A 65 12.96 -9.20 -7.19
C GLY A 65 11.47 -9.39 -6.95
N ILE A 66 10.69 -8.50 -7.57
CA ILE A 66 9.23 -8.43 -7.44
C ILE A 66 8.60 -9.29 -8.54
N ASP A 67 7.60 -10.09 -8.17
CA ASP A 67 6.88 -10.96 -9.10
C ASP A 67 6.27 -10.16 -10.26
N GLU A 68 6.36 -10.68 -11.49
CA GLU A 68 5.87 -9.99 -12.70
C GLU A 68 4.38 -9.62 -12.58
N ARG A 69 3.56 -10.45 -11.91
CA ARG A 69 2.13 -10.13 -11.69
C ARG A 69 1.95 -8.91 -10.81
N VAL A 70 2.83 -8.72 -9.82
CA VAL A 70 2.84 -7.55 -8.95
C VAL A 70 3.29 -6.31 -9.74
N ILE A 71 4.29 -6.44 -10.62
CA ILE A 71 4.71 -5.37 -11.53
C ILE A 71 3.54 -4.93 -12.42
N GLN A 72 2.82 -5.89 -13.02
CA GLN A 72 1.66 -5.58 -13.88
C GLN A 72 0.52 -4.94 -13.09
N MET A 73 0.26 -5.42 -11.86
CA MET A 73 -0.71 -4.81 -10.95
C MET A 73 -0.35 -3.36 -10.63
N ILE A 74 0.91 -3.07 -10.32
CA ILE A 74 1.39 -1.69 -10.06
C ILE A 74 1.20 -0.84 -11.32
N LYS A 75 1.71 -1.28 -12.48
CA LYS A 75 1.60 -0.54 -13.75
C LYS A 75 0.16 -0.20 -14.14
N ARG A 76 -0.78 -1.11 -13.87
CA ARG A 76 -2.20 -0.93 -14.20
C ARG A 76 -2.87 0.17 -13.37
N TRP A 77 -2.50 0.27 -12.10
CA TRP A 77 -3.23 1.09 -11.12
C TRP A 77 -2.44 2.29 -10.62
N TYR A 78 -1.15 2.37 -10.92
CA TYR A 78 -0.32 3.50 -10.56
C TYR A 78 -0.81 4.76 -11.28
N VAL A 79 -1.29 5.72 -10.48
CA VAL A 79 -1.68 7.05 -10.91
C VAL A 79 -1.20 7.97 -9.80
N GLY A 80 -0.16 8.76 -10.03
CA GLY A 80 0.34 9.71 -9.05
C GLY A 80 1.85 9.85 -9.06
N GLU A 81 2.36 10.41 -7.97
CA GLU A 81 3.77 10.79 -7.83
C GLU A 81 4.57 9.80 -6.97
N THR A 82 3.93 9.04 -6.07
CA THR A 82 4.67 8.18 -5.11
C THR A 82 3.86 6.95 -4.69
N LEU A 83 4.53 5.80 -4.64
CA LEU A 83 4.02 4.54 -4.11
C LEU A 83 4.49 4.35 -2.66
N LEU A 84 3.58 4.11 -1.73
CA LEU A 84 3.93 3.73 -0.36
C LEU A 84 4.27 2.24 -0.31
N VAL A 85 5.41 1.89 0.29
CA VAL A 85 5.88 0.51 0.42
C VAL A 85 6.38 0.25 1.84
N GLY A 86 6.16 -0.98 2.31
CA GLY A 86 6.51 -1.38 3.69
C GLY A 86 7.92 -1.90 3.88
N LYS A 87 8.70 -2.04 2.81
CA LYS A 87 10.04 -2.63 2.85
C LYS A 87 11.02 -1.84 1.97
N PRO A 88 12.22 -1.50 2.47
CA PRO A 88 13.25 -0.85 1.67
C PRO A 88 13.64 -1.65 0.43
N GLU A 89 13.60 -2.99 0.49
CA GLU A 89 13.90 -3.87 -0.63
C GLU A 89 12.87 -3.72 -1.76
N HIS A 90 11.58 -3.58 -1.41
CA HIS A 90 10.53 -3.29 -2.40
C HIS A 90 10.72 -1.91 -3.01
N LYS A 91 11.05 -0.89 -2.20
CA LYS A 91 11.37 0.45 -2.70
C LYS A 91 12.48 0.39 -3.75
N ALA A 92 13.61 -0.22 -3.40
CA ALA A 92 14.78 -0.30 -4.28
C ALA A 92 14.48 -1.06 -5.58
N ALA A 93 13.74 -2.17 -5.50
CA ALA A 93 13.35 -2.94 -6.67
C ALA A 93 12.39 -2.17 -7.59
N ILE A 94 11.35 -1.54 -7.03
CA ILE A 94 10.33 -0.80 -7.81
C ILE A 94 10.92 0.44 -8.46
N GLU A 95 11.70 1.23 -7.73
CA GLU A 95 12.35 2.43 -8.26
C GLU A 95 13.31 2.07 -9.40
N LYS A 96 14.03 0.94 -9.28
CA LYS A 96 14.94 0.45 -10.32
C LYS A 96 14.23 -0.11 -11.54
N GLU A 97 13.18 -0.92 -11.34
CA GLU A 97 12.55 -1.69 -12.43
C GLU A 97 11.42 -0.93 -13.13
N LEU A 98 10.71 -0.06 -12.40
CA LEU A 98 9.51 0.64 -12.88
C LEU A 98 9.70 2.16 -12.98
N GLU A 99 10.82 2.70 -12.47
CA GLU A 99 11.09 4.14 -12.42
C GLU A 99 9.98 4.93 -11.69
N ILE A 100 9.30 4.25 -10.74
CA ILE A 100 8.22 4.83 -9.92
C ILE A 100 8.81 5.26 -8.57
N PRO A 101 8.67 6.54 -8.16
CA PRO A 101 9.13 6.99 -6.85
C PRO A 101 8.42 6.25 -5.73
N CYS A 102 9.18 5.81 -4.72
CA CYS A 102 8.64 5.10 -3.58
C CYS A 102 8.96 5.81 -2.26
N ARG A 103 7.99 5.81 -1.34
CA ARG A 103 8.16 6.31 0.02
C ARG A 103 8.04 5.15 1.02
N CYS A 104 9.00 5.09 1.92
CA CYS A 104 9.22 4.02 2.89
C CYS A 104 9.79 4.64 4.18
N ASP A 105 9.11 5.66 4.69
CA ASP A 105 9.45 6.37 5.93
C ASP A 105 8.51 5.98 7.08
N GLU A 106 8.62 6.64 8.23
CA GLU A 106 7.86 6.32 9.43
C GLU A 106 6.34 6.40 9.21
N ALA A 107 5.87 7.43 8.48
CA ALA A 107 4.46 7.56 8.13
C ALA A 107 3.99 6.40 7.22
N ALA A 108 4.81 5.98 6.25
CA ALA A 108 4.52 4.79 5.46
C ALA A 108 4.48 3.52 6.32
N MET A 109 5.38 3.36 7.29
CA MET A 109 5.38 2.21 8.20
C MET A 109 4.12 2.18 9.08
N GLU A 110 3.66 3.33 9.56
CA GLU A 110 2.42 3.46 10.34
C GLU A 110 1.20 3.03 9.51
N VAL A 111 1.16 3.39 8.22
CA VAL A 111 0.13 2.88 7.29
C VAL A 111 0.22 1.35 7.16
N MET A 112 1.42 0.77 7.02
CA MET A 112 1.58 -0.69 6.92
C MET A 112 1.09 -1.39 8.17
N TRP A 113 1.41 -0.85 9.36
CA TRP A 113 0.96 -1.38 10.63
C TRP A 113 -0.57 -1.31 10.74
N GLY A 114 -1.18 -0.19 10.34
CA GLY A 114 -2.63 -0.04 10.29
C GLY A 114 -3.31 -1.00 9.31
N VAL A 115 -2.73 -1.21 8.13
CA VAL A 115 -3.20 -2.20 7.14
C VAL A 115 -3.12 -3.61 7.72
N GLU A 116 -2.03 -3.95 8.40
CA GLU A 116 -1.85 -5.25 9.04
C GLU A 116 -2.91 -5.49 10.14
N ASN A 117 -3.16 -4.49 10.98
CA ASN A 117 -4.19 -4.54 12.03
C ASN A 117 -5.58 -4.84 11.46
N LEU A 118 -5.91 -4.25 10.30
CA LEU A 118 -7.21 -4.40 9.64
C LEU A 118 -7.18 -5.39 8.46
N LEU A 119 -6.12 -6.19 8.29
CA LEU A 119 -5.91 -7.01 7.09
C LEU A 119 -7.09 -7.97 6.83
N HIS A 120 -7.65 -8.53 7.91
CA HIS A 120 -8.78 -9.45 7.86
C HIS A 120 -10.09 -8.83 7.36
N ILE A 121 -10.17 -7.50 7.35
CA ILE A 121 -11.28 -6.70 6.81
C ILE A 121 -10.93 -6.18 5.42
N LEU A 122 -9.71 -5.65 5.26
CA LEU A 122 -9.25 -4.96 4.06
C LEU A 122 -8.97 -5.91 2.88
N VAL A 123 -8.62 -7.17 3.15
CA VAL A 123 -8.38 -8.19 2.13
C VAL A 123 -9.41 -9.32 2.27
N PRO A 124 -10.28 -9.54 1.26
CA PRO A 124 -11.29 -10.58 1.32
C PRO A 124 -10.68 -11.97 1.53
N LYS A 125 -11.25 -12.74 2.46
CA LYS A 125 -10.88 -14.16 2.65
C LYS A 125 -11.27 -14.94 1.39
N GLY A 126 -10.28 -15.30 0.59
CA GLY A 126 -10.45 -16.21 -0.54
C GLY A 126 -10.58 -15.56 -1.91
N GLY A 127 -9.87 -14.45 -2.15
CA GLY A 127 -9.53 -13.89 -3.46
C GLY A 127 -10.40 -14.39 -4.61
N ARG A 128 -11.59 -13.79 -4.77
CA ARG A 128 -12.27 -13.88 -6.05
C ARG A 128 -11.91 -12.64 -6.87
N PRO A 129 -11.59 -12.84 -8.16
CA PRO A 129 -11.29 -11.75 -9.09
C PRO A 129 -12.46 -10.79 -9.24
#